data_AF-A0A2N1Q342-F1
#
_entry.id   AF-A0A2N1Q342-F1
#
_cell.length_a   1.000
_cell.length_b   1.000
_cell.length_c   1.000
_cell.angle_alpha   90.00
_cell.angle_beta   90.00
_cell.angle_gamma   90.00
#
_symmetry.space_group_name_H-M   'P 1'
#
loop_
_entity.id
_entity.type
_entity.pdbx_description
1 polymer ?
#
loop_
_entity_poly.entity_id
_entity_poly.type
_entity_poly.pdbx_seq_one_letter_code
_entity_poly.pdbx_strand_id
1 'polypeptide(L)'
;MKISLNWLNQYFSQDIDPKILVKKFNLMSQEVAGLKKLVDIDGLVIGHVKSLKKHEDADKLSVCIVDVGDEELQIICGAPNVAENQKVIVAKSGVVLPGNFKIKKAKIRGVESNGMICSLAELGIQEFDSSEKGIYVLGDDALVGKDPLEY
;
A
#
# COMPACT_ATOMS: atom_id res chain seq x y z
N MET A 1 -16.89 15.99 -2.35
CA MET A 1 -16.38 15.13 -3.44
C MET A 1 -14.86 15.23 -3.45
N LYS A 2 -14.15 14.10 -3.62
CA LYS A 2 -12.70 14.07 -3.79
C LYS A 2 -12.40 13.59 -5.22
N ILE A 3 -11.33 14.10 -5.81
CA ILE A 3 -10.92 13.78 -7.18
C ILE A 3 -9.40 13.66 -7.21
N SER A 4 -8.88 12.67 -7.94
CA SER A 4 -7.45 12.51 -8.16
C SER A 4 -6.96 13.57 -9.13
N LEU A 5 -5.90 14.29 -8.75
CA LEU A 5 -5.25 15.24 -9.65
C LEU A 5 -4.55 14.55 -10.81
N ASN A 6 -3.98 13.36 -10.59
CA ASN A 6 -3.35 12.57 -11.66
C ASN A 6 -4.39 12.19 -12.73
N TRP A 7 -5.56 11.74 -12.30
CA TRP A 7 -6.67 11.43 -13.22
C TRP A 7 -7.13 12.68 -13.97
N LEU A 8 -7.30 13.80 -13.27
CA LEU A 8 -7.73 15.04 -13.88
C LEU A 8 -6.71 15.57 -14.91
N ASN A 9 -5.40 15.43 -14.64
CA ASN A 9 -4.34 15.83 -15.58
C ASN A 9 -4.34 15.01 -16.87
N GLN A 10 -4.93 13.80 -16.91
CA GLN A 10 -5.07 13.03 -18.17
C GLN A 10 -5.93 13.75 -19.22
N TYR A 11 -6.75 14.72 -18.81
CA TYR A 11 -7.62 15.50 -19.70
C TYR A 11 -7.02 16.85 -20.11
N PHE A 12 -5.84 17.21 -19.60
CA PHE A 12 -5.17 18.47 -19.89
C PHE A 12 -3.91 18.24 -20.72
N SER A 13 -3.64 19.14 -21.67
CA SER A 13 -2.43 19.08 -22.51
C SER A 13 -1.14 19.37 -21.75
N GLN A 14 -1.22 19.86 -20.52
CA GLN A 14 -0.10 20.25 -19.68
C GLN A 14 -0.46 20.03 -18.21
N ASP A 15 0.53 19.69 -17.40
CA ASP A 15 0.35 19.61 -15.96
C ASP A 15 -0.04 20.98 -15.40
N ILE A 16 -1.17 21.01 -14.69
CA ILE A 16 -1.66 22.22 -14.04
C ILE A 16 -1.13 22.24 -12.61
N ASP A 17 -0.50 23.36 -12.22
CA ASP A 17 -0.14 23.60 -10.83
C ASP A 17 -1.41 23.48 -9.95
N PRO A 18 -1.43 22.56 -8.97
CA PRO A 18 -2.57 22.35 -8.09
C PRO A 18 -3.05 23.63 -7.41
N LYS A 19 -2.15 24.56 -7.08
CA LYS A 19 -2.52 25.85 -6.47
C LYS A 19 -3.30 26.74 -7.43
N ILE A 20 -2.88 26.77 -8.70
CA ILE A 20 -3.58 27.51 -9.75
C ILE A 20 -4.95 26.89 -10.01
N LEU A 21 -5.01 25.55 -10.06
CA LEU A 21 -6.26 24.82 -10.24
C LEU A 21 -7.26 25.13 -9.13
N VAL A 22 -6.85 25.04 -7.86
CA VAL A 22 -7.67 25.38 -6.69
C VAL A 22 -8.19 26.80 -6.77
N LYS A 23 -7.31 27.76 -7.08
CA LYS A 23 -7.71 29.18 -7.20
C LYS A 23 -8.77 29.38 -8.28
N LYS A 24 -8.61 28.72 -9.44
CA LYS A 24 -9.58 28.81 -10.55
C LYS A 24 -10.92 28.15 -10.19
N PHE A 25 -10.90 26.98 -9.57
CA PHE A 25 -12.12 26.29 -9.13
C PHE A 25 -12.91 27.12 -8.12
N ASN A 26 -12.23 27.68 -7.11
CA ASN A 26 -12.85 28.54 -6.10
C ASN A 26 -13.51 29.79 -6.69
N LEU A 27 -12.97 30.33 -7.79
CA LEU A 27 -13.51 31.51 -8.45
C LEU A 27 -14.67 31.19 -9.40
N MET A 28 -14.61 30.05 -10.10
CA MET A 28 -15.41 29.81 -11.31
C MET A 28 -16.44 28.70 -11.18
N SER A 29 -16.30 27.80 -10.21
CA SER A 29 -17.13 26.57 -10.16
C SER A 29 -17.57 26.22 -8.76
N GLN A 30 -16.64 25.76 -7.91
CA GLN A 30 -16.95 25.20 -6.60
C GLN A 30 -15.76 25.39 -5.67
N GLU A 31 -16.04 25.61 -4.39
CA GLU A 31 -15.02 25.65 -3.35
C GLU A 31 -14.28 24.32 -3.22
N VAL A 32 -12.94 24.41 -3.24
CA VAL A 32 -12.03 23.32 -2.94
C VAL A 32 -11.58 23.46 -1.50
N ALA A 33 -12.08 22.56 -0.65
CA ALA A 33 -11.79 22.56 0.78
C ALA A 33 -10.30 22.31 1.11
N GLY A 34 -9.55 21.66 0.21
CA GLY A 34 -8.12 21.46 0.38
C GLY A 34 -7.49 20.49 -0.60
N LEU A 35 -6.17 20.43 -0.56
CA LEU A 35 -5.34 19.45 -1.26
C LEU A 35 -4.68 18.55 -0.22
N LYS A 36 -4.65 17.24 -0.49
CA LYS A 36 -4.02 16.25 0.38
C LYS A 36 -3.31 15.22 -0.48
N LYS A 37 -2.08 14.83 -0.10
CA LYS A 37 -1.41 13.66 -0.67
C LYS A 37 -2.17 12.40 -0.25
N LEU A 38 -2.39 11.50 -1.20
CA LEU A 38 -3.24 10.33 -1.00
C LEU A 38 -2.61 9.35 0.01
N VAL A 39 -1.35 8.99 -0.23
CA VAL A 39 -0.50 8.22 0.67
C VAL A 39 0.78 9.01 0.92
N ASP A 40 1.14 9.18 2.19
CA ASP A 40 2.37 9.87 2.60
C ASP A 40 3.20 8.95 3.49
N ILE A 41 3.70 7.88 2.88
CA ILE A 41 4.44 6.82 3.54
C ILE A 41 5.68 6.55 2.71
N ASP A 42 6.85 6.70 3.33
CA ASP A 42 8.12 6.35 2.70
C ASP A 42 8.51 4.91 3.03
N GLY A 43 9.20 4.25 2.08
CA GLY A 43 9.77 2.92 2.28
C GLY A 43 8.81 1.75 2.07
N LEU A 44 7.66 1.99 1.42
CA LEU A 44 6.86 0.92 0.86
C LEU A 44 7.58 0.30 -0.34
N VAL A 45 7.34 -0.99 -0.56
CA VAL A 45 7.91 -1.71 -1.70
C VAL A 45 6.91 -2.74 -2.23
N ILE A 46 6.93 -2.96 -3.54
CA ILE A 46 6.21 -4.07 -4.16
C ILE A 46 6.97 -5.36 -3.87
N GLY A 47 6.32 -6.29 -3.17
CA GLY A 47 6.85 -7.63 -2.90
C GLY A 47 6.12 -8.71 -3.69
N HIS A 48 6.77 -9.86 -3.89
CA HIS A 48 6.20 -11.05 -4.52
C HIS A 48 6.21 -12.23 -3.54
N VAL A 49 5.03 -12.78 -3.25
CA VAL A 49 4.86 -13.91 -2.33
C VAL A 49 5.35 -15.19 -3.00
N LYS A 50 6.58 -15.60 -2.70
CA LYS A 50 7.21 -16.81 -3.25
C LYS A 50 6.60 -18.10 -2.69
N SER A 51 6.31 -18.11 -1.40
CA SER A 51 5.72 -19.27 -0.74
C SER A 51 4.87 -18.86 0.46
N LEU A 52 3.91 -19.70 0.80
CA LEU A 52 2.99 -19.52 1.90
C LEU A 52 2.81 -20.83 2.65
N LYS A 53 2.99 -20.78 3.97
CA LYS A 53 2.70 -21.90 4.87
C LYS A 53 1.77 -21.45 5.99
N LYS A 54 0.87 -22.32 6.41
CA LYS A 54 0.03 -22.04 7.59
C LYS A 54 0.92 -21.99 8.83
N HIS A 55 0.66 -21.05 9.73
CA HIS A 55 1.39 -20.94 10.99
C HIS A 55 1.04 -22.12 11.91
N GLU A 56 2.06 -22.80 12.45
CA GLU A 56 1.88 -24.02 13.25
C GLU A 56 1.02 -23.78 14.50
N ASP A 57 1.29 -22.68 15.22
CA ASP A 57 0.52 -22.28 16.41
C ASP A 57 -0.65 -21.31 16.16
N ALA A 58 -1.09 -21.07 14.91
CA ALA A 58 -2.15 -20.08 14.64
C ALA A 58 -2.99 -20.36 13.39
N ASP A 59 -4.27 -20.69 13.59
CA ASP A 59 -5.17 -21.05 12.49
C ASP A 59 -5.44 -19.96 11.45
N LYS A 60 -5.33 -18.69 11.84
CA LYS A 60 -5.63 -17.53 11.00
C LYS A 60 -4.39 -16.82 10.46
N LEU A 61 -3.19 -17.33 10.77
CA LEU A 61 -1.95 -16.71 10.33
C LEU A 61 -1.23 -17.60 9.33
N SER A 62 -0.61 -16.95 8.36
CA SER A 62 0.23 -17.56 7.34
C SER A 62 1.63 -16.97 7.44
N VAL A 63 2.63 -17.84 7.34
CA VAL A 63 4.04 -17.47 7.21
C VAL A 63 4.34 -17.38 5.72
N CYS A 64 4.59 -16.16 5.25
CA CYS A 64 4.86 -15.87 3.85
C CYS A 64 6.35 -15.59 3.67
N ILE A 65 6.95 -16.14 2.61
CA ILE A 65 8.26 -15.71 2.12
C ILE A 65 8.01 -14.75 0.96
N VAL A 66 8.43 -13.50 1.12
CA VAL A 66 8.14 -12.41 0.18
C VAL A 66 9.46 -11.86 -0.35
N ASP A 67 9.65 -11.97 -1.65
CA ASP A 67 10.75 -11.36 -2.38
C ASP A 67 10.45 -9.87 -2.58
N VAL A 68 11.29 -8.99 -2.03
CA VAL A 68 11.16 -7.53 -2.15
C VAL A 68 12.17 -6.94 -3.14
N GLY A 69 12.80 -7.78 -3.98
CA GLY A 69 13.72 -7.39 -5.04
C GLY A 69 15.18 -7.45 -4.62
N ASP A 70 15.52 -6.89 -3.45
CA ASP A 70 16.87 -6.93 -2.89
C ASP A 70 17.12 -8.09 -1.92
N GLU A 71 16.07 -8.57 -1.25
CA GLU A 71 16.13 -9.64 -0.26
C GLU A 71 14.79 -10.41 -0.20
N GLU A 72 14.81 -11.59 0.43
CA GLU A 72 13.59 -12.31 0.79
C GLU A 72 13.27 -12.10 2.27
N LEU A 73 12.04 -11.68 2.55
CA LEU A 73 11.55 -11.41 3.90
C LEU A 73 10.53 -12.46 4.33
N GLN A 74 10.73 -13.03 5.52
CA GLN A 74 9.68 -13.76 6.19
C GLN A 74 8.70 -12.77 6.83
N ILE A 75 7.43 -12.83 6.42
CA ILE A 75 6.37 -11.94 6.90
C ILE A 75 5.17 -12.79 7.31
N ILE A 76 4.65 -12.54 8.50
CA ILE A 76 3.43 -13.19 8.98
C ILE A 76 2.24 -12.34 8.53
N CYS A 77 1.32 -12.95 7.78
CA CYS A 77 0.12 -12.30 7.27
C CYS A 77 -1.12 -13.02 7.80
N GLY A 78 -2.12 -12.26 8.25
CA GLY A 78 -3.41 -12.78 8.69
C GLY A 78 -4.55 -12.53 7.71
N ALA A 79 -4.25 -11.99 6.53
CA ALA A 79 -5.27 -11.66 5.54
C ALA A 79 -5.79 -12.94 4.86
N PRO A 80 -7.12 -13.10 4.70
CA PRO A 80 -7.69 -14.33 4.16
C PRO A 80 -7.40 -14.52 2.67
N ASN A 81 -7.03 -13.45 1.96
CA ASN A 81 -6.80 -13.43 0.53
C ASN A 81 -5.31 -13.53 0.14
N VAL A 82 -4.39 -13.72 1.10
CA VAL A 82 -2.97 -13.90 0.81
C VAL A 82 -2.72 -15.30 0.24
N ALA A 83 -2.02 -15.36 -0.90
CA ALA A 83 -1.71 -16.58 -1.62
C ALA A 83 -0.31 -16.52 -2.26
N GLU A 84 0.24 -17.68 -2.61
CA GLU A 84 1.48 -17.79 -3.37
C GLU A 84 1.33 -17.15 -4.77
N ASN A 85 2.44 -16.65 -5.29
CA ASN A 85 2.56 -15.98 -6.59
C ASN A 85 1.77 -14.66 -6.71
N GLN A 86 1.44 -14.02 -5.59
CA GLN A 86 0.82 -12.69 -5.58
C GLN A 86 1.86 -11.58 -5.48
N LYS A 87 1.61 -10.47 -6.16
CA LYS A 87 2.33 -9.21 -5.95
C LYS A 87 1.55 -8.34 -4.97
N VAL A 88 2.22 -7.85 -3.94
CA VAL A 88 1.58 -7.22 -2.78
C VAL A 88 2.38 -6.01 -2.32
N ILE A 89 1.72 -5.11 -1.60
CA ILE A 89 2.38 -3.96 -0.99
C ILE A 89 3.01 -4.40 0.34
N VAL A 90 4.30 -4.14 0.51
CA VAL A 90 5.06 -4.49 1.71
C VAL A 90 5.60 -3.24 2.38
N ALA A 91 5.34 -3.11 3.68
CA ALA A 91 6.03 -2.17 4.54
C ALA A 91 7.21 -2.89 5.23
N LYS A 92 8.44 -2.51 4.88
CA LYS A 92 9.66 -3.05 5.52
C LYS A 92 9.76 -2.59 6.97
N SER A 93 10.58 -3.29 7.75
CA SER A 93 10.95 -2.84 9.09
C SER A 93 11.53 -1.42 9.08
N GLY A 94 10.99 -0.54 9.91
CA GLY A 94 11.38 0.87 9.98
C GLY A 94 10.36 1.83 9.36
N VAL A 95 9.51 1.35 8.44
CA VAL A 95 8.43 2.14 7.83
C VAL A 95 7.43 2.61 8.89
N VAL A 96 6.89 3.82 8.72
CA VAL A 96 5.87 4.39 9.60
C VAL A 96 4.56 4.49 8.83
N LEU A 97 3.58 3.68 9.23
CA LEU A 97 2.23 3.72 8.69
C LEU A 97 1.39 4.84 9.35
N PRO A 98 0.27 5.25 8.70
CA PRO A 98 -0.69 6.19 9.26
C PRO A 98 -1.08 5.86 10.70
N GLY A 99 -1.28 6.90 11.52
CA GLY A 99 -1.49 6.72 12.96
C GLY A 99 -0.20 6.54 13.77
N ASN A 100 0.96 6.90 13.19
CA ASN A 100 2.28 6.81 13.83
C ASN A 100 2.67 5.35 14.19
N PHE A 101 2.26 4.40 13.36
CA PHE A 101 2.49 2.98 13.58
C PHE A 101 3.80 2.56 12.91
N LYS A 102 4.86 2.46 13.69
CA LYS A 102 6.19 2.05 13.18
C LYS A 102 6.29 0.53 13.07
N ILE A 103 6.55 0.03 11.87
CA ILE A 103 6.85 -1.38 11.60
C ILE A 103 8.18 -1.74 12.25
N LYS A 104 8.17 -2.81 13.05
CA LYS A 104 9.35 -3.36 13.72
C LYS A 104 9.42 -4.86 13.43
N LYS A 105 10.63 -5.40 13.46
CA LYS A 105 10.83 -6.84 13.53
C LYS A 105 10.15 -7.38 14.78
N ALA A 106 9.29 -8.36 14.62
CA ALA A 106 8.53 -8.96 15.71
C ALA A 106 8.62 -10.49 15.66
N LYS A 107 8.46 -11.14 16.81
CA LYS A 107 8.22 -12.58 16.90
C LYS A 107 6.78 -12.80 17.28
N ILE A 108 6.02 -13.47 16.43
CA ILE A 108 4.63 -13.84 16.71
C ILE A 108 4.65 -15.35 16.93
N ARG A 109 4.33 -15.79 18.15
CA ARG A 109 4.29 -17.21 18.54
C ARG A 109 5.55 -17.99 18.12
N GLY A 110 6.71 -17.39 18.32
CA GLY A 110 8.02 -18.01 18.02
C GLY A 110 8.53 -17.81 16.59
N VAL A 111 7.67 -17.40 15.65
CA VAL A 111 8.03 -17.17 14.24
C VAL A 111 8.35 -15.69 14.01
N GLU A 112 9.43 -15.40 13.30
CA GLU A 112 9.86 -14.03 12.97
C GLU A 112 9.00 -13.40 11.86
N SER A 113 8.66 -12.13 12.02
CA SER A 113 8.04 -11.30 10.98
C SER A 113 8.88 -10.04 10.79
N ASN A 114 9.43 -9.87 9.58
CA ASN A 114 10.37 -8.81 9.22
C ASN A 114 9.73 -7.64 8.46
N GLY A 115 8.40 -7.59 8.43
CA GLY A 115 7.63 -6.53 7.79
C GLY A 115 6.14 -6.76 7.97
N MET A 116 5.36 -6.10 7.13
CA MET A 116 3.92 -6.23 7.05
C MET A 116 3.49 -6.20 5.59
N ILE A 117 2.60 -7.11 5.19
CA ILE A 117 1.87 -7.01 3.92
C ILE A 117 0.65 -6.12 4.17
N CYS A 118 0.50 -5.06 3.39
CA CYS A 118 -0.44 -3.99 3.68
C CYS A 118 -1.75 -4.12 2.89
N SER A 119 -2.83 -3.77 3.56
CA SER A 119 -4.14 -3.44 3.00
C SER A 119 -4.23 -1.95 2.65
N LEU A 120 -5.16 -1.58 1.77
CA LEU A 120 -5.43 -0.16 1.47
C LEU A 120 -5.94 0.62 2.69
N ALA A 121 -6.58 -0.06 3.64
CA ALA A 121 -7.02 0.55 4.90
C ALA A 121 -5.84 0.94 5.79
N GLU A 122 -4.83 0.07 5.91
CA GLU A 122 -3.61 0.38 6.66
C GLU A 122 -2.82 1.52 6.02
N LEU A 123 -2.91 1.70 4.70
CA LEU A 123 -2.32 2.82 3.96
C LEU A 123 -3.17 4.11 4.03
N GLY A 124 -4.37 4.05 4.63
CA GLY A 124 -5.25 5.21 4.82
C GLY A 124 -6.07 5.60 3.58
N ILE A 125 -6.24 4.68 2.63
CA ILE A 125 -6.89 4.96 1.32
C ILE A 125 -8.09 4.04 1.03
N GLN A 126 -8.64 3.38 2.06
CA GLN A 126 -9.84 2.53 1.98
C GLN A 126 -11.07 3.19 1.35
N GLU A 127 -11.16 4.52 1.34
CA GLU A 127 -12.30 5.23 0.76
C GLU A 127 -12.31 5.21 -0.78
N PHE A 128 -11.19 4.84 -1.40
CA PHE A 128 -11.02 4.78 -2.85
C PHE A 128 -11.19 3.37 -3.43
N ASP A 129 -11.32 2.36 -2.57
CA ASP A 129 -11.49 0.97 -2.99
C ASP A 129 -12.42 0.24 -2.02
N SER A 130 -13.56 -0.21 -2.54
CA SER A 130 -14.59 -0.95 -1.79
C SER A 130 -14.29 -2.45 -1.69
N SER A 131 -13.18 -2.92 -2.26
CA SER A 131 -12.83 -4.33 -2.31
C SER A 131 -12.50 -4.89 -0.92
N GLU A 132 -12.76 -6.18 -0.78
CA GLU A 132 -13.01 -6.87 0.48
C GLU A 132 -11.87 -6.82 1.53
N LYS A 133 -12.25 -7.24 2.75
CA LYS A 133 -11.37 -7.44 3.91
C LYS A 133 -10.09 -8.21 3.52
N GLY A 134 -8.95 -7.53 3.47
CA GLY A 134 -7.68 -8.20 3.21
C GLY A 134 -6.58 -7.27 2.72
N ILE A 135 -5.49 -7.87 2.25
CA ILE A 135 -4.36 -7.17 1.62
C ILE A 135 -4.71 -6.74 0.20
N TYR A 136 -3.98 -5.75 -0.32
CA TYR A 136 -4.11 -5.37 -1.72
C TYR A 136 -3.20 -6.22 -2.61
N VAL A 137 -3.80 -6.88 -3.61
CA VAL A 137 -3.07 -7.67 -4.60
C VAL A 137 -2.93 -6.83 -5.86
N LEU A 138 -1.68 -6.61 -6.27
CA LEU A 138 -1.30 -5.83 -7.45
C LEU A 138 -1.39 -6.69 -8.73
N GLY A 139 -1.47 -6.01 -9.88
CA GLY A 139 -1.45 -6.64 -11.19
C GLY A 139 -0.10 -7.26 -11.55
N ASP A 140 -0.09 -8.09 -12.60
CA ASP A 140 1.11 -8.78 -13.08
C ASP A 140 2.18 -7.83 -13.65
N ASP A 141 1.83 -6.61 -13.98
CA ASP A 141 2.72 -5.55 -14.45
C ASP A 141 3.48 -4.84 -13.31
N ALA A 142 3.08 -5.05 -12.04
CA ALA A 142 3.76 -4.48 -10.89
C ALA A 142 5.20 -5.00 -10.76
N LEU A 143 6.18 -4.11 -10.70
CA LEU A 143 7.60 -4.50 -10.64
C LEU A 143 8.06 -4.68 -9.19
N VAL A 144 8.49 -5.90 -8.85
CA VAL A 144 9.02 -6.22 -7.52
C VAL A 144 10.23 -5.33 -7.20
N GLY A 145 10.28 -4.81 -5.97
CA GLY A 145 11.33 -3.91 -5.51
C GLY A 145 11.11 -2.43 -5.83
N LYS A 146 10.03 -2.07 -6.55
CA LYS A 146 9.67 -0.68 -6.83
C LYS A 146 8.72 -0.10 -5.78
N ASP A 147 8.65 1.23 -5.76
CA ASP A 147 7.68 1.96 -4.94
C ASP A 147 6.27 1.72 -5.49
N PRO A 148 5.34 1.17 -4.69
CA PRO A 148 3.95 0.99 -5.13
C PRO A 148 3.20 2.29 -5.41
N LEU A 149 3.72 3.45 -5.01
CA LEU A 149 3.13 4.75 -5.34
C LEU A 149 3.46 5.25 -6.75
N GLU A 150 4.44 4.63 -7.42
CA GLU A 150 4.79 4.90 -8.81
C GLU A 150 4.07 3.97 -9.81
N TYR A 151 3.39 2.93 -9.31
CA TYR A 151 2.56 2.00 -10.07
C TYR A 151 1.15 2.57 -10.28
#